data_AF-A0A1V4A0S9-F1
#
_entry.id   AF-A0A1V4A0S9-F1
#
_cell.length_a   1.000
_cell.length_b   1.000
_cell.length_c   1.000
_cell.angle_alpha   90.00
_cell.angle_beta   90.00
_cell.angle_gamma   90.00
#
_symmetry.space_group_name_H-M   'P 1'
#
loop_
_entity.id
_entity.type
_entity.pdbx_description
1 polymer ?
#
loop_
_entity_poly.entity_id
_entity_poly.type
_entity_poly.pdbx_seq_one_letter_code
_entity_poly.pdbx_strand_id
1 'polypeptide(L)'
;MKLLVYGAGVCGSLFAARMYEAGHDVSLLARGERLTALRRHGVRLAEEGGPAVERVPVPVVERPDGEYDLITVFVRAHQVDAVLESLVGVQGDVLFLLNWAAGPEALGTAIGHERVLLGFPTTGGTMDGDVVRYRKSDFVTRRVAMPIGEPDGRTTPRTERIVETFRTAGINAKAEPRMDGWLRTHAAFEVPLGQAVHAAGGPVVLADDPDAVRAMLHLVRQNLAAMNTPPVPRAFAALRALPRGLLVALLRRFLKSPTAVHSGLSDSSPAAVAELERLAEQLRASAGAR
;
A
#
# COMPACT_ATOMS: atom_id res chain seq x y z
N MET A 1 0.64 -22.55 2.60
CA MET A 1 1.87 -22.06 1.95
C MET A 1 2.82 -21.55 2.99
N LYS A 2 4.12 -21.60 2.71
CA LYS A 2 5.18 -20.97 3.49
C LYS A 2 5.35 -19.52 3.04
N LEU A 3 5.00 -18.59 3.91
CA LEU A 3 4.83 -17.17 3.60
C LEU A 3 5.77 -16.32 4.47
N LEU A 4 6.58 -15.49 3.82
CA LEU A 4 7.26 -14.39 4.49
C LEU A 4 6.44 -13.10 4.34
N VAL A 5 6.17 -12.42 5.44
CA VAL A 5 5.60 -11.07 5.44
C VAL A 5 6.70 -10.08 5.79
N TYR A 6 7.23 -9.41 4.78
CA TYR A 6 8.29 -8.41 4.89
C TYR A 6 7.71 -7.04 5.25
N GLY A 7 7.86 -6.64 6.51
CA GLY A 7 7.41 -5.34 7.01
C GLY A 7 6.29 -5.48 8.04
N ALA A 8 6.64 -5.35 9.33
CA ALA A 8 5.72 -5.49 10.45
C ALA A 8 5.03 -4.18 10.90
N GLY A 9 4.67 -3.34 9.93
CA GLY A 9 3.81 -2.18 10.14
C GLY A 9 2.33 -2.58 10.25
N VAL A 10 1.42 -1.61 10.09
CA VAL A 10 -0.04 -1.81 10.18
C VAL A 10 -0.52 -2.91 9.21
N CYS A 11 -0.30 -2.71 7.90
CA CYS A 11 -0.83 -3.61 6.87
C CYS A 11 -0.19 -5.00 6.94
N GLY A 12 1.13 -5.07 7.06
CA GLY A 12 1.84 -6.35 7.13
C GLY A 12 1.51 -7.14 8.40
N SER A 13 1.38 -6.50 9.57
CA SER A 13 0.99 -7.20 10.80
C SER A 13 -0.42 -7.78 10.69
N LEU A 14 -1.38 -7.00 10.19
CA LEU A 14 -2.76 -7.46 9.98
C LEU A 14 -2.81 -8.60 8.95
N PHE A 15 -2.09 -8.46 7.84
CA PHE A 15 -2.00 -9.49 6.81
C PHE A 15 -1.39 -10.80 7.37
N ALA A 16 -0.26 -10.70 8.07
CA ALA A 16 0.40 -11.86 8.66
C ALA A 16 -0.49 -12.59 9.67
N ALA A 17 -1.21 -11.86 10.53
CA ALA A 17 -2.17 -12.43 11.46
C ALA A 17 -3.28 -13.21 10.75
N ARG A 18 -3.90 -12.64 9.70
CA ARG A 18 -4.97 -13.30 8.95
C ARG A 18 -4.49 -14.54 8.21
N MET A 19 -3.30 -14.48 7.60
CA MET A 19 -2.71 -15.63 6.94
C MET A 19 -2.34 -16.74 7.93
N TYR A 20 -1.89 -16.38 9.12
CA TYR A 20 -1.57 -17.32 10.20
C TYR A 20 -2.83 -18.00 10.74
N GLU A 21 -3.90 -17.26 11.01
CA GLU A 21 -5.20 -17.78 11.44
C GLU A 21 -5.84 -18.70 10.40
N ALA A 22 -5.58 -18.46 9.11
CA ALA A 22 -5.99 -19.34 8.01
C ALA A 22 -5.17 -20.64 7.91
N GLY A 23 -4.19 -20.85 8.81
CA GLY A 23 -3.40 -22.09 8.89
C GLY A 23 -2.19 -22.14 7.96
N HIS A 24 -1.70 -21.01 7.47
CA HIS A 24 -0.46 -20.95 6.71
C HIS A 24 0.78 -20.91 7.60
N ASP A 25 1.93 -21.34 7.06
CA ASP A 25 3.23 -21.23 7.73
C ASP A 25 3.77 -19.82 7.50
N VAL A 26 3.52 -18.92 8.47
CA VAL A 26 3.81 -17.48 8.34
C VAL A 26 5.00 -17.09 9.20
N SER A 27 5.97 -16.42 8.57
CA SER A 27 7.03 -15.68 9.26
C SER A 27 6.84 -14.18 9.02
N LEU A 28 6.76 -13.40 10.10
CA LEU A 28 6.68 -11.95 10.06
C LEU A 28 8.08 -11.34 10.27
N LEU A 29 8.56 -10.57 9.30
CA LEU A 29 9.86 -9.92 9.41
C LEU A 29 9.73 -8.55 10.08
N ALA A 30 10.44 -8.38 11.18
CA ALA A 30 10.52 -7.14 11.93
C ALA A 30 11.96 -6.85 12.38
N ARG A 31 12.24 -5.58 12.73
CA ARG A 31 13.55 -5.13 13.21
C ARG A 31 13.40 -4.24 14.44
N GLY A 32 14.49 -4.07 15.19
CA GLY A 32 14.59 -3.12 16.31
C GLY A 32 13.55 -3.34 17.41
N GLU A 33 12.98 -2.24 17.91
CA GLU A 33 11.98 -2.27 18.99
C GLU A 33 10.73 -3.08 18.59
N ARG A 34 10.29 -2.96 17.33
CA ARG A 34 9.13 -3.70 16.84
C ARG A 34 9.34 -5.22 16.87
N LEU A 35 10.54 -5.70 16.54
CA LEU A 35 10.90 -7.12 16.67
C LEU A 35 10.80 -7.59 18.12
N THR A 36 11.33 -6.80 19.05
CA THR A 36 11.30 -7.11 20.49
C THR A 36 9.86 -7.18 21.00
N ALA A 37 9.03 -6.22 20.63
CA ALA A 37 7.61 -6.19 20.99
C ALA A 37 6.84 -7.40 20.45
N LEU A 38 7.02 -7.75 19.17
CA LEU A 38 6.34 -8.87 18.54
C LEU A 38 6.78 -10.22 19.14
N ARG A 39 8.08 -10.40 19.45
CA ARG A 39 8.56 -11.61 20.14
C ARG A 39 7.92 -11.77 21.54
N ARG A 40 7.74 -10.67 22.27
CA ARG A 40 7.19 -10.69 23.64
C ARG A 40 5.67 -10.84 23.65
N HIS A 41 4.99 -10.11 22.77
CA HIS A 41 3.54 -9.90 22.85
C HIS A 41 2.76 -10.48 21.66
N GLY A 42 3.43 -11.06 20.66
CA GLY A 42 2.78 -11.41 19.39
C GLY A 42 2.27 -10.17 18.65
N VAL A 43 1.55 -10.41 17.56
CA VAL A 43 0.82 -9.36 16.85
C VAL A 43 -0.41 -8.97 17.69
N ARG A 44 -0.52 -7.70 18.06
CA ARG A 44 -1.68 -7.17 18.79
C ARG A 44 -2.56 -6.37 17.84
N LEU A 45 -3.83 -6.76 17.72
CA LEU A 45 -4.80 -6.15 16.81
C LEU A 45 -5.99 -5.59 17.59
N ALA A 46 -6.48 -4.42 17.18
CA ALA A 46 -7.74 -3.87 17.66
C ALA A 46 -8.46 -3.20 16.50
N GLU A 47 -9.80 -3.25 16.50
CA GLU A 47 -10.59 -2.39 15.63
C GLU A 47 -10.39 -0.92 16.05
N GLU A 48 -10.34 0.01 15.09
CA GLU A 48 -10.27 1.44 15.36
C GLU A 48 -11.42 1.90 16.28
N GLY A 49 -11.09 2.57 17.38
CA GLY A 49 -12.06 2.96 18.42
C GLY A 49 -12.60 1.81 19.30
N GLY A 50 -12.20 0.57 19.02
CA GLY A 50 -12.60 -0.61 19.79
C GLY A 50 -11.74 -0.82 21.05
N PRO A 51 -12.33 -1.32 22.15
CA PRO A 51 -11.60 -1.59 23.39
C PRO A 51 -10.88 -2.95 23.40
N ALA A 52 -11.30 -3.89 22.56
CA ALA A 52 -10.77 -5.25 22.55
C ALA A 52 -9.45 -5.33 21.78
N VAL A 53 -8.43 -5.91 22.42
CA VAL A 53 -7.13 -6.20 21.80
C VAL A 53 -6.97 -7.71 21.68
N GLU A 54 -6.96 -8.19 20.45
CA GLU A 54 -6.64 -9.57 20.09
C GLU A 54 -5.13 -9.76 19.99
N ARG A 55 -4.65 -10.95 20.34
CA ARG A 55 -3.24 -11.34 20.24
C ARG A 55 -3.11 -12.56 19.34
N VAL A 56 -2.30 -12.43 18.29
CA VAL A 56 -2.01 -13.51 17.34
C VAL A 56 -0.51 -13.86 17.43
N PRO A 57 -0.13 -15.10 17.76
CA PRO A 57 1.26 -15.50 18.00
C PRO A 57 2.01 -15.83 16.70
N VAL A 58 2.02 -14.90 15.74
CA VAL A 58 2.72 -15.09 14.46
C VAL A 58 4.24 -15.23 14.72
N PRO A 59 4.92 -16.27 14.21
CA PRO A 59 6.38 -16.39 14.25
C PRO A 59 7.08 -15.15 13.68
N VAL A 60 8.16 -14.71 14.32
CA VAL A 60 8.85 -13.46 13.97
C VAL A 60 10.32 -13.71 13.68
N VAL A 61 10.78 -13.24 12.53
CA VAL A 61 12.18 -13.34 12.08
C VAL A 61 12.80 -11.95 11.93
N GLU A 62 14.13 -11.88 12.02
CA GLU A 62 14.87 -10.61 11.93
C GLU A 62 15.44 -10.36 10.53
N ARG A 63 15.68 -11.44 9.78
CA ARG A 63 16.19 -11.44 8.42
C ARG A 63 15.44 -12.48 7.60
N PRO A 64 15.30 -12.29 6.28
CA PRO A 64 14.75 -13.34 5.44
C PRO A 64 15.78 -14.47 5.32
N ASP A 65 15.36 -15.71 5.51
CA ASP A 65 16.21 -16.88 5.32
C ASP A 65 15.44 -18.06 4.72
N GLY A 66 16.16 -18.88 3.95
CA GLY A 66 15.63 -20.08 3.31
C GLY A 66 14.71 -19.83 2.13
N GLU A 67 13.76 -20.75 1.96
CA GLU A 67 12.85 -20.80 0.82
C GLU A 67 11.41 -20.51 1.27
N TYR A 68 10.69 -19.70 0.49
CA TYR A 68 9.28 -19.39 0.70
C TYR A 68 8.50 -19.69 -0.58
N ASP A 69 7.22 -20.05 -0.43
CA ASP A 69 6.31 -20.10 -1.58
C ASP A 69 6.01 -18.67 -2.07
N LEU A 70 5.86 -17.74 -1.12
CA LEU A 70 5.55 -16.34 -1.38
C LEU A 70 6.20 -15.43 -0.32
N ILE A 71 6.74 -14.31 -0.78
CA ILE A 71 7.21 -13.20 0.03
C ILE A 71 6.31 -12.00 -0.28
N THR A 72 5.67 -11.44 0.74
CA THR A 72 4.82 -10.25 0.60
C THR A 72 5.52 -9.06 1.22
N VAL A 73 5.61 -7.94 0.50
CA VAL A 73 6.37 -6.76 0.93
C VAL A 73 5.42 -5.61 1.25
N PHE A 74 5.41 -5.18 2.52
CA PHE A 74 4.60 -4.09 3.06
C PHE A 74 5.48 -2.99 3.67
N VAL A 75 6.41 -2.45 2.87
CA VAL A 75 7.30 -1.35 3.26
C VAL A 75 6.92 -0.06 2.53
N ARG A 76 7.45 1.07 2.98
CA ARG A 76 7.31 2.34 2.26
C ARG A 76 8.23 2.37 1.04
N ALA A 77 7.89 3.15 0.01
CA ALA A 77 8.61 3.17 -1.27
C ALA A 77 10.13 3.43 -1.13
N HIS A 78 10.56 4.28 -0.19
CA HIS A 78 11.96 4.60 0.04
C HIS A 78 12.78 3.47 0.70
N GLN A 79 12.12 2.38 1.13
CA GLN A 79 12.76 1.24 1.78
C GLN A 79 12.95 0.05 0.83
N VAL A 80 12.42 0.13 -0.39
CA VAL A 80 12.42 -0.99 -1.36
C VAL A 80 13.83 -1.44 -1.71
N ASP A 81 14.78 -0.52 -1.89
CA ASP A 81 16.16 -0.88 -2.27
C ASP A 81 16.80 -1.80 -1.22
N ALA A 82 16.62 -1.49 0.07
CA ALA A 82 17.08 -2.36 1.16
C ALA A 82 16.33 -3.71 1.25
N VAL A 83 15.05 -3.75 0.82
CA VAL A 83 14.32 -5.01 0.70
C VAL A 83 14.97 -5.88 -0.38
N LEU A 84 15.20 -5.32 -1.57
CA LEU A 84 15.80 -6.04 -2.71
C LEU A 84 17.17 -6.61 -2.33
N GLU A 85 18.03 -5.80 -1.70
CA GLU A 85 19.34 -6.25 -1.20
C GLU A 85 19.21 -7.43 -0.23
N SER A 86 18.26 -7.37 0.71
CA SER A 86 18.06 -8.44 1.69
C SER A 86 17.48 -9.73 1.10
N LEU A 87 16.86 -9.66 -0.07
CA LEU A 87 16.26 -10.83 -0.75
C LEU A 87 17.23 -11.53 -1.71
N VAL A 88 18.46 -11.03 -1.85
CA VAL A 88 19.51 -11.71 -2.63
C VAL A 88 19.76 -13.10 -2.05
N GLY A 89 19.59 -14.13 -2.88
CA GLY A 89 19.76 -15.55 -2.50
C GLY A 89 18.54 -16.19 -1.81
N VAL A 90 17.54 -15.40 -1.38
CA VAL A 90 16.28 -15.91 -0.82
C VAL A 90 15.38 -16.37 -1.95
N GLN A 91 14.80 -17.57 -1.86
CA GLN A 91 13.93 -18.15 -2.90
C GLN A 91 12.45 -17.86 -2.62
N GLY A 92 11.66 -17.71 -3.69
CA GLY A 92 10.21 -17.52 -3.64
C GLY A 92 9.72 -16.37 -4.51
N ASP A 93 8.44 -16.40 -4.87
CA ASP A 93 7.78 -15.30 -5.56
C ASP A 93 7.69 -14.08 -4.62
N VAL A 94 7.83 -12.86 -5.16
CA VAL A 94 7.84 -11.62 -4.38
C VAL A 94 6.71 -10.70 -4.83
N LEU A 95 5.69 -10.58 -3.98
CA LEU A 95 4.53 -9.71 -4.16
C LEU A 95 4.73 -8.39 -3.41
N PHE A 96 4.95 -7.33 -4.17
CA PHE A 96 5.10 -5.98 -3.65
C PHE A 96 3.74 -5.32 -3.41
N LEU A 97 3.33 -5.22 -2.13
CA LEU A 97 2.08 -4.60 -1.66
C LEU A 97 2.41 -3.23 -1.04
N LEU A 98 2.75 -2.25 -1.87
CA LEU A 98 3.13 -0.90 -1.44
C LEU A 98 2.71 0.18 -2.45
N ASN A 99 2.90 1.44 -2.10
CA ASN A 99 2.84 2.55 -3.05
C ASN A 99 4.07 2.52 -3.97
N TRP A 100 3.87 2.44 -5.29
CA TRP A 100 5.00 2.33 -6.21
C TRP A 100 4.70 2.96 -7.58
N ALA A 101 5.57 3.83 -8.08
CA ALA A 101 5.37 4.48 -9.38
C ALA A 101 6.55 4.29 -10.35
N ALA A 102 7.59 3.53 -9.97
CA ALA A 102 8.77 3.34 -10.82
C ALA A 102 8.59 2.26 -11.90
N GLY A 103 7.56 1.41 -11.76
CA GLY A 103 7.37 0.24 -12.62
C GLY A 103 8.19 -0.97 -12.20
N PRO A 104 8.00 -2.11 -12.89
CA PRO A 104 8.55 -3.39 -12.43
C PRO A 104 10.04 -3.57 -12.74
N GLU A 105 10.60 -2.81 -13.68
CA GLU A 105 11.92 -3.10 -14.24
C GLU A 105 13.04 -3.13 -13.18
N ALA A 106 13.11 -2.09 -12.34
CA ALA A 106 14.10 -2.02 -11.27
C ALA A 106 13.96 -3.17 -10.25
N LEU A 107 12.73 -3.64 -10.00
CA LEU A 107 12.49 -4.79 -9.13
C LEU A 107 13.01 -6.08 -9.80
N GLY A 108 12.67 -6.27 -11.09
CA GLY A 108 13.07 -7.43 -11.88
C GLY A 108 14.58 -7.54 -12.06
N THR A 109 15.27 -6.43 -12.36
CA THR A 109 16.74 -6.39 -12.46
C THR A 109 17.42 -6.88 -11.19
N ALA A 110 16.87 -6.57 -10.01
CA ALA A 110 17.50 -6.88 -8.73
C ALA A 110 17.26 -8.32 -8.27
N ILE A 111 16.05 -8.86 -8.44
CA ILE A 111 15.66 -10.15 -7.86
C ILE A 111 15.20 -11.20 -8.87
N GLY A 112 15.17 -10.89 -10.16
CA GLY A 112 14.65 -11.72 -11.25
C GLY A 112 13.22 -11.32 -11.65
N HIS A 113 13.02 -10.97 -12.93
CA HIS A 113 11.72 -10.52 -13.46
C HIS A 113 10.61 -11.55 -13.26
N GLU A 114 10.94 -12.84 -13.35
CA GLU A 114 10.01 -13.93 -13.17
C GLU A 114 9.44 -14.01 -11.75
N ARG A 115 10.14 -13.48 -10.75
CA ARG A 115 9.72 -13.54 -9.34
C ARG A 115 8.81 -12.39 -8.93
N VAL A 116 8.77 -11.30 -9.70
CA VAL A 116 8.08 -10.08 -9.32
C VAL A 116 6.57 -10.19 -9.57
N LEU A 117 5.79 -9.86 -8.55
CA LEU A 117 4.36 -9.57 -8.63
C LEU A 117 4.12 -8.19 -8.03
N LEU A 118 3.13 -7.48 -8.58
CA LEU A 118 2.73 -6.17 -8.08
C LEU A 118 1.36 -6.28 -7.40
N GLY A 119 1.12 -5.44 -6.41
CA GLY A 119 -0.18 -5.34 -5.78
C GLY A 119 -0.32 -4.10 -4.93
N PHE A 120 -1.51 -3.90 -4.36
CA PHE A 120 -1.74 -2.79 -3.43
C PHE A 120 -2.56 -3.22 -2.21
N PRO A 121 -2.13 -2.91 -0.97
CA PRO A 121 -2.88 -3.24 0.22
C PRO A 121 -4.14 -2.38 0.33
N THR A 122 -5.31 -3.00 0.50
CA THR A 122 -6.59 -2.26 0.66
C THR A 122 -7.00 -2.08 2.12
N THR A 123 -6.21 -2.61 3.04
CA THR A 123 -6.38 -2.40 4.48
C THR A 123 -5.60 -1.17 4.93
N GLY A 124 -6.10 -0.51 5.98
CA GLY A 124 -5.46 0.64 6.59
C GLY A 124 -5.75 0.69 8.07
N GLY A 125 -5.04 1.57 8.76
CA GLY A 125 -5.10 1.70 10.20
C GLY A 125 -3.96 2.56 10.72
N THR A 126 -3.77 2.54 12.02
CA THR A 126 -2.73 3.28 12.73
C THR A 126 -2.01 2.37 13.72
N MET A 127 -0.85 2.82 14.18
CA MET A 127 -0.15 2.22 15.31
C MET A 127 -0.51 3.00 16.58
N ASP A 128 -0.93 2.29 17.62
CA ASP A 128 -1.10 2.82 18.99
C ASP A 128 -0.17 2.05 19.92
N GLY A 129 1.04 2.59 20.11
CA GLY A 129 2.17 1.84 20.65
C GLY A 129 2.42 0.58 19.82
N ASP A 130 2.35 -0.59 20.46
CA ASP A 130 2.52 -1.89 19.79
C ASP A 130 1.23 -2.46 19.19
N VAL A 131 0.08 -1.82 19.40
CA VAL A 131 -1.22 -2.30 18.92
C VAL A 131 -1.50 -1.74 17.54
N VAL A 132 -1.80 -2.63 16.61
CA VAL A 132 -2.29 -2.26 15.28
C VAL A 132 -3.78 -1.99 15.38
N ARG A 133 -4.18 -0.72 15.19
CA ARG A 133 -5.58 -0.32 15.13
C ARG A 133 -6.05 -0.32 13.69
N TYR A 134 -6.69 -1.41 13.27
CA TYR A 134 -7.15 -1.57 11.89
C TYR A 134 -8.53 -0.96 11.69
N ARG A 135 -8.78 -0.38 10.51
CA ARG A 135 -10.11 0.13 10.17
C ARG A 135 -11.07 -1.01 9.88
N LYS A 136 -12.26 -0.95 10.47
CA LYS A 136 -13.34 -1.87 10.13
C LYS A 136 -13.73 -1.69 8.68
N SER A 137 -13.81 -2.80 7.93
CA SER A 137 -14.35 -2.77 6.58
C SER A 137 -15.86 -2.54 6.64
N ASP A 138 -16.30 -1.37 6.18
CA ASP A 138 -17.69 -1.02 5.94
C ASP A 138 -18.21 -1.60 4.61
N PHE A 139 -19.48 -1.38 4.30
CA PHE A 139 -20.11 -1.89 3.08
C PHE A 139 -19.39 -1.45 1.79
N VAL A 140 -18.79 -0.27 1.78
CA VAL A 140 -18.12 0.28 0.59
C VAL A 140 -16.71 -0.31 0.47
N THR A 141 -15.91 -0.21 1.52
CA THR A 141 -14.53 -0.71 1.58
C THR A 141 -14.45 -2.22 1.44
N ARG A 142 -15.45 -2.99 1.89
CA ARG A 142 -15.55 -4.44 1.63
C ARG A 142 -15.58 -4.80 0.16
N ARG A 143 -16.04 -3.91 -0.73
CA ARG A 143 -16.05 -4.13 -2.18
C ARG A 143 -14.73 -3.78 -2.85
N VAL A 144 -13.80 -3.12 -2.13
CA VAL A 144 -12.49 -2.76 -2.66
C VAL A 144 -11.55 -3.95 -2.49
N ALA A 145 -11.46 -4.76 -3.53
CA ALA A 145 -10.56 -5.89 -3.56
C ALA A 145 -9.10 -5.44 -3.68
N MET A 146 -8.21 -6.10 -2.95
CA MET A 146 -6.75 -6.05 -3.08
C MET A 146 -6.35 -6.47 -4.49
N PRO A 147 -5.92 -5.54 -5.36
CA PRO A 147 -5.51 -5.88 -6.70
C PRO A 147 -4.09 -6.47 -6.66
N ILE A 148 -3.89 -7.54 -7.43
CA ILE A 148 -2.63 -8.27 -7.58
C ILE A 148 -2.44 -8.56 -9.07
N GLY A 149 -1.25 -8.38 -9.62
CA GLY A 149 -1.02 -8.67 -11.03
C GLY A 149 0.44 -8.92 -11.39
N GLU A 150 0.60 -9.64 -12.49
CA GLU A 150 1.89 -9.84 -13.14
C GLU A 150 2.40 -8.54 -13.77
N PRO A 151 3.72 -8.28 -13.77
CA PRO A 151 4.32 -7.12 -14.44
C PRO A 151 3.97 -7.01 -15.94
N ASP A 152 3.83 -8.14 -16.63
CA ASP A 152 3.51 -8.20 -18.06
C ASP A 152 1.99 -8.15 -18.36
N GLY A 153 1.17 -8.05 -17.31
CA GLY A 153 -0.27 -7.96 -17.38
C GLY A 153 -1.01 -9.25 -17.72
N ARG A 154 -0.34 -10.40 -17.83
CA ARG A 154 -1.02 -11.68 -17.96
C ARG A 154 -1.65 -12.08 -16.62
N THR A 155 -2.76 -12.82 -16.68
CA THR A 155 -3.24 -13.59 -15.53
C THR A 155 -2.67 -15.00 -15.67
N THR A 156 -1.80 -15.39 -14.74
CA THR A 156 -1.13 -16.69 -14.76
C THR A 156 -1.73 -17.62 -13.70
N PRO A 157 -1.51 -18.95 -13.79
CA PRO A 157 -1.87 -19.87 -12.72
C PRO A 157 -1.26 -19.50 -11.35
N ARG A 158 -0.09 -18.85 -11.34
CA ARG A 158 0.51 -18.33 -10.10
C ARG A 158 -0.36 -17.24 -9.49
N THR A 159 -0.70 -16.21 -10.28
CA THR A 159 -1.53 -15.10 -9.82
C THR A 159 -2.91 -15.60 -9.34
N GLU A 160 -3.52 -16.54 -10.05
CA GLU A 160 -4.80 -17.15 -9.66
C GLU A 160 -4.69 -17.89 -8.32
N ARG A 161 -3.65 -18.71 -8.13
CA ARG A 161 -3.41 -19.41 -6.85
C ARG A 161 -3.21 -18.45 -5.68
N ILE A 162 -2.47 -17.36 -5.87
CA ILE A 162 -2.23 -16.36 -4.83
C ILE A 162 -3.54 -15.65 -4.46
N VAL A 163 -4.30 -15.20 -5.46
CA VAL A 163 -5.60 -14.54 -5.25
C VAL A 163 -6.56 -15.47 -4.50
N GLU A 164 -6.64 -16.74 -4.90
CA GLU A 164 -7.51 -17.70 -4.23
C GLU A 164 -7.05 -17.97 -2.78
N THR A 165 -5.75 -18.14 -2.56
CA THR A 165 -5.19 -18.31 -1.22
C THR A 165 -5.54 -17.13 -0.29
N PHE A 166 -5.49 -15.90 -0.80
CA PHE A 166 -5.85 -14.73 0.00
C PHE A 166 -7.36 -14.70 0.29
N ARG A 167 -8.20 -15.09 -0.69
CA ARG A 167 -9.66 -15.17 -0.50
C ARG A 167 -10.07 -16.21 0.53
N THR A 168 -9.47 -17.39 0.50
CA THR A 168 -9.75 -18.44 1.50
C THR A 168 -9.29 -18.03 2.90
N ALA A 169 -8.25 -17.18 3.00
CA ALA A 169 -7.83 -16.51 4.23
C ALA A 169 -8.69 -15.28 4.62
N GLY A 170 -9.81 -15.03 3.93
CA GLY A 170 -10.75 -13.94 4.24
C GLY A 170 -10.33 -12.56 3.74
N ILE A 171 -9.32 -12.48 2.86
CA ILE A 171 -8.85 -11.24 2.24
C ILE A 171 -9.53 -11.10 0.87
N ASN A 172 -10.30 -10.03 0.69
CA ASN A 172 -10.90 -9.74 -0.62
C ASN A 172 -9.79 -9.35 -1.62
N ALA A 173 -9.31 -10.29 -2.43
CA ALA A 173 -8.29 -10.09 -3.45
C ALA A 173 -8.82 -10.30 -4.86
N LYS A 174 -8.17 -9.71 -5.87
CA LYS A 174 -8.48 -9.93 -7.29
C LYS A 174 -7.23 -9.84 -8.17
N ALA A 175 -7.25 -10.54 -9.30
CA ALA A 175 -6.29 -10.30 -10.37
C ALA A 175 -6.55 -8.93 -11.03
N GLU A 176 -5.49 -8.17 -11.31
CA GLU A 176 -5.51 -6.89 -12.01
C GLU A 176 -4.43 -6.89 -13.12
N PRO A 177 -4.81 -7.16 -14.39
CA PRO A 177 -3.90 -7.17 -15.54
C PRO A 177 -3.14 -5.85 -15.77
N ARG A 178 -3.60 -4.74 -15.20
CA ARG A 178 -2.98 -3.42 -15.38
C ARG A 178 -2.42 -2.89 -14.06
N MET A 179 -1.77 -3.76 -13.29
CA MET A 179 -1.32 -3.45 -11.93
C MET A 179 -0.29 -2.31 -11.87
N ASP A 180 0.66 -2.24 -12.80
CA ASP A 180 1.59 -1.09 -12.90
C ASP A 180 0.82 0.22 -13.15
N GLY A 181 -0.12 0.19 -14.10
CA GLY A 181 -1.01 1.33 -14.36
C GLY A 181 -1.88 1.70 -13.15
N TRP A 182 -2.31 0.70 -12.36
CA TRP A 182 -3.04 0.90 -11.11
C TRP A 182 -2.18 1.66 -10.09
N LEU A 183 -0.95 1.22 -9.86
CA LEU A 183 -0.06 1.84 -8.87
C LEU A 183 0.34 3.27 -9.28
N ARG A 184 0.64 3.48 -10.56
CA ARG A 184 0.91 4.82 -11.11
C ARG A 184 -0.29 5.75 -11.02
N THR A 185 -1.51 5.25 -11.26
CA THR A 185 -2.73 6.03 -11.10
C THR A 185 -2.92 6.45 -9.65
N HIS A 186 -2.69 5.52 -8.73
CA HIS A 186 -2.78 5.80 -7.29
C HIS A 186 -1.78 6.88 -6.89
N ALA A 187 -0.50 6.72 -7.22
CA ALA A 187 0.55 7.70 -6.92
C ALA A 187 0.26 9.07 -7.57
N ALA A 188 -0.23 9.11 -8.81
CA ALA A 188 -0.58 10.34 -9.50
C ALA A 188 -1.63 11.18 -8.76
N PHE A 189 -2.50 10.53 -7.98
CA PHE A 189 -3.50 11.17 -7.12
C PHE A 189 -2.99 11.41 -5.70
N GLU A 190 -2.37 10.41 -5.09
CA GLU A 190 -1.98 10.39 -3.68
C GLU A 190 -0.83 11.36 -3.40
N VAL A 191 0.15 11.48 -4.29
CA VAL A 191 1.30 12.37 -4.08
C VAL A 191 0.90 13.84 -3.96
N PRO A 192 0.16 14.46 -4.91
CA PRO A 192 -0.27 15.85 -4.75
C PRO A 192 -1.19 16.05 -3.54
N LEU A 193 -2.04 15.06 -3.23
CA LEU A 193 -2.93 15.11 -2.08
C LEU A 193 -2.13 15.13 -0.78
N GLY A 194 -1.21 14.18 -0.59
CA GLY A 194 -0.36 14.08 0.59
C GLY A 194 0.53 15.30 0.78
N GLN A 195 1.15 15.81 -0.29
CA GLN A 195 1.97 17.03 -0.25
C GLN A 195 1.15 18.26 0.15
N ALA A 196 -0.05 18.42 -0.42
CA ALA A 196 -0.92 19.54 -0.06
C ALA A 196 -1.43 19.45 1.38
N VAL A 197 -1.77 18.23 1.84
CA VAL A 197 -2.19 17.99 3.23
C VAL A 197 -1.05 18.31 4.19
N HIS A 198 0.16 17.86 3.90
CA HIS A 198 1.34 18.14 4.70
C HIS A 198 1.64 19.64 4.76
N ALA A 199 1.66 20.32 3.61
CA ALA A 199 1.89 21.76 3.53
C ALA A 199 0.85 22.59 4.29
N ALA A 200 -0.42 22.13 4.30
CA ALA A 200 -1.49 22.78 5.05
C ALA A 200 -1.47 22.47 6.56
N GLY A 201 -0.68 21.49 7.02
CA GLY A 201 -0.69 21.04 8.41
C GLY A 201 -1.87 20.12 8.78
N GLY A 202 -2.49 19.47 7.78
CA GLY A 202 -3.51 18.46 8.00
C GLY A 202 -4.69 18.52 7.01
N PRO A 203 -5.46 17.42 6.88
CA PRO A 203 -6.49 17.32 5.85
C PRO A 203 -7.65 18.29 6.07
N VAL A 204 -8.02 18.57 7.32
CA VAL A 204 -9.08 19.54 7.63
C VAL A 204 -8.67 20.96 7.26
N VAL A 205 -7.41 21.35 7.55
CA VAL A 205 -6.89 22.67 7.22
C VAL A 205 -6.85 22.87 5.70
N LEU A 206 -6.37 21.87 4.96
CA LEU A 206 -6.44 21.88 3.50
C LEU A 206 -7.89 22.03 2.99
N ALA A 207 -8.85 21.35 3.64
CA ALA A 207 -10.26 21.43 3.25
C ALA A 207 -10.86 22.84 3.44
N ASP A 208 -10.29 23.67 4.31
CA ASP A 208 -10.74 25.03 4.56
C ASP A 208 -10.12 26.06 3.62
N ASP A 209 -9.15 25.65 2.79
CA ASP A 209 -8.54 26.45 1.71
C ASP A 209 -8.96 25.91 0.32
N PRO A 210 -10.00 26.49 -0.32
CA PRO A 210 -10.43 26.08 -1.65
C PRO A 210 -9.39 26.31 -2.73
N ASP A 211 -8.49 27.29 -2.58
CA ASP A 211 -7.47 27.61 -3.56
C ASP A 211 -6.34 26.58 -3.51
N ALA A 212 -5.90 26.17 -2.31
CA ALA A 212 -4.98 25.06 -2.14
C ALA A 212 -5.55 23.75 -2.70
N VAL A 213 -6.83 23.45 -2.47
CA VAL A 213 -7.49 22.26 -3.07
C VAL A 213 -7.54 22.35 -4.60
N ARG A 214 -7.77 23.54 -5.17
CA ARG A 214 -7.73 23.74 -6.64
C ARG A 214 -6.32 23.52 -7.20
N ALA A 215 -5.28 24.02 -6.52
CA ALA A 215 -3.90 23.85 -6.90
C ALA A 215 -3.49 22.36 -6.85
N MET A 216 -3.84 21.66 -5.77
CA MET A 216 -3.63 20.22 -5.65
C MET A 216 -4.33 19.45 -6.78
N LEU A 217 -5.61 19.75 -7.05
CA LEU A 217 -6.35 19.10 -8.13
C LEU A 217 -5.76 19.37 -9.52
N HIS A 218 -5.15 20.54 -9.72
CA HIS A 218 -4.43 20.85 -10.95
C HIS A 218 -3.23 19.91 -11.14
N LEU A 219 -2.42 19.70 -10.09
CA LEU A 219 -1.30 18.76 -10.10
C LEU A 219 -1.76 17.31 -10.33
N VAL A 220 -2.84 16.88 -9.68
CA VAL A 220 -3.44 15.54 -9.92
C VAL A 220 -3.79 15.37 -11.40
N ARG A 221 -4.41 16.38 -12.03
CA ARG A 221 -4.75 16.32 -13.45
C ARG A 221 -3.54 16.29 -14.36
N GLN A 222 -2.50 17.06 -14.04
CA GLN A 222 -1.24 17.03 -14.77
C GLN A 222 -0.60 15.63 -14.71
N ASN A 223 -0.51 15.03 -13.51
CA ASN A 223 0.02 13.69 -13.34
C ASN A 223 -0.80 12.65 -14.13
N LEU A 224 -2.12 12.66 -14.01
CA LEU A 224 -3.00 11.73 -14.75
C LEU A 224 -3.00 11.96 -16.27
N ALA A 225 -2.70 13.18 -16.74
CA ALA A 225 -2.54 13.48 -18.16
C ALA A 225 -1.17 13.05 -18.70
N ALA A 226 -0.15 13.06 -17.83
CA ALA A 226 1.20 12.62 -18.16
C ALA A 226 1.32 11.08 -18.28
N MET A 227 0.38 10.30 -17.73
CA MET A 227 0.40 8.84 -17.84
C MET A 227 0.24 8.35 -19.29
N ASN A 228 1.01 7.32 -19.66
CA ASN A 228 0.96 6.68 -20.97
C ASN A 228 -0.19 5.66 -21.11
N THR A 229 -0.86 5.34 -20.01
CA THR A 229 -1.99 4.40 -19.98
C THR A 229 -3.22 5.07 -19.37
N PRO A 230 -4.44 4.62 -19.74
CA PRO A 230 -5.65 5.10 -19.10
C PRO A 230 -5.64 4.80 -17.59
N PRO A 231 -6.14 5.71 -16.74
CA PRO A 231 -6.19 5.50 -15.30
C PRO A 231 -6.88 4.19 -14.90
N VAL A 232 -6.31 3.54 -13.88
CA VAL A 232 -6.81 2.30 -13.29
C VAL A 232 -6.90 2.49 -11.77
N PRO A 233 -8.08 2.32 -11.14
CA PRO A 233 -9.37 2.02 -11.73
C PRO A 233 -9.90 3.13 -12.67
N ARG A 234 -10.78 2.76 -13.61
CA ARG A 234 -11.36 3.69 -14.60
C ARG A 234 -12.07 4.90 -13.97
N ALA A 235 -12.56 4.78 -12.74
CA ALA A 235 -13.18 5.87 -12.00
C ALA A 235 -12.26 7.10 -11.85
N PHE A 236 -10.93 6.92 -11.82
CA PHE A 236 -9.97 8.03 -11.77
C PHE A 236 -9.99 8.89 -13.05
N ALA A 237 -10.49 8.38 -14.18
CA ALA A 237 -10.69 9.19 -15.38
C ALA A 237 -11.68 10.34 -15.14
N ALA A 238 -12.63 10.19 -14.20
CA ALA A 238 -13.56 11.25 -13.84
C ALA A 238 -12.86 12.49 -13.25
N LEU A 239 -11.70 12.32 -12.61
CA LEU A 239 -10.91 13.46 -12.08
C LEU A 239 -10.42 14.39 -13.19
N ARG A 240 -10.21 13.86 -14.40
CA ARG A 240 -9.86 14.64 -15.60
C ARG A 240 -11.08 15.32 -16.21
N ALA A 241 -12.22 14.61 -16.29
CA ALA A 241 -13.39 15.05 -17.04
C ALA A 241 -14.36 15.96 -16.27
N LEU A 242 -14.53 15.74 -14.96
CA LEU A 242 -15.56 16.45 -14.19
C LEU A 242 -15.26 17.95 -14.01
N PRO A 243 -16.28 18.81 -13.85
CA PRO A 243 -16.08 20.23 -13.57
C PRO A 243 -15.25 20.45 -12.30
N ARG A 244 -14.28 21.37 -12.36
CA ARG A 244 -13.34 21.63 -11.26
C ARG A 244 -14.03 22.03 -9.96
N GLY A 245 -15.04 22.89 -10.04
CA GLY A 245 -15.78 23.36 -8.86
C GLY A 245 -16.49 22.22 -8.10
N LEU A 246 -17.07 21.26 -8.84
CA LEU A 246 -17.70 20.08 -8.27
C LEU A 246 -16.67 19.20 -7.55
N LEU A 247 -15.53 18.93 -8.19
CA LEU A 247 -14.46 18.13 -7.59
C LEU A 247 -13.86 18.78 -6.34
N VAL A 248 -13.66 20.10 -6.33
CA VAL A 248 -13.19 20.83 -5.14
C VAL A 248 -14.19 20.67 -3.99
N ALA A 249 -15.49 20.82 -4.24
CA ALA A 249 -16.51 20.63 -3.22
C ALA A 249 -16.51 19.20 -2.65
N LEU A 250 -16.40 18.18 -3.52
CA LEU A 250 -16.34 16.78 -3.11
C LEU A 250 -15.07 16.45 -2.31
N LEU A 251 -13.91 16.93 -2.75
CA LEU A 251 -12.62 16.70 -2.09
C LEU A 251 -12.58 17.37 -0.72
N ARG A 252 -13.08 18.59 -0.58
CA ARG A 252 -13.20 19.27 0.73
C ARG A 252 -14.07 18.48 1.70
N ARG A 253 -15.19 17.93 1.22
CA ARG A 253 -16.05 17.06 2.05
C ARG A 253 -15.32 15.78 2.47
N PHE A 254 -14.59 15.15 1.55
CA PHE A 254 -13.79 13.96 1.85
C PHE A 254 -12.68 14.25 2.87
N LEU A 255 -11.94 15.35 2.71
CA LEU A 255 -10.85 15.74 3.60
C LEU A 255 -11.30 16.00 5.06
N LYS A 256 -12.57 16.39 5.27
CA LYS A 256 -13.17 16.54 6.60
C LYS A 256 -13.74 15.23 7.17
N SER A 257 -13.77 14.16 6.40
CA SER A 257 -14.34 12.89 6.84
C SER A 257 -13.41 12.16 7.82
N PRO A 258 -13.94 11.32 8.72
CA PRO A 258 -13.13 10.43 9.57
C PRO A 258 -12.18 9.55 8.75
N THR A 259 -12.58 9.15 7.54
CA THR A 259 -11.76 8.36 6.62
C THR A 259 -10.47 9.07 6.22
N ALA A 260 -10.48 10.40 6.05
CA ALA A 260 -9.28 11.17 5.75
C ALA A 260 -8.50 11.52 7.02
N VAL A 261 -9.21 11.98 8.07
CA VAL A 261 -8.61 12.46 9.32
C VAL A 261 -7.90 11.34 10.09
N HIS A 262 -8.47 10.13 10.15
CA HIS A 262 -7.86 8.98 10.83
C HIS A 262 -7.07 8.09 9.86
N SER A 263 -6.39 8.72 8.90
CA SER A 263 -5.58 8.02 7.91
C SER A 263 -4.14 8.45 7.85
N GLY A 264 -3.38 7.73 7.02
CA GLY A 264 -2.01 8.10 6.69
C GLY A 264 -1.89 9.51 6.12
N LEU A 265 -2.98 10.13 5.66
CA LEU A 265 -2.96 11.56 5.29
C LEU A 265 -2.63 12.48 6.48
N SER A 266 -2.95 12.07 7.71
CA SER A 266 -2.60 12.81 8.92
C SER A 266 -1.24 12.39 9.50
N ASP A 267 -0.55 11.42 8.88
CA ASP A 267 0.78 10.98 9.30
C ASP A 267 1.84 11.96 8.76
N SER A 268 2.35 12.81 9.64
CA SER A 268 3.43 13.76 9.35
C SER A 268 4.80 13.24 9.77
N SER A 269 4.96 11.93 9.99
CA SER A 269 6.24 11.35 10.37
C SER A 269 7.28 11.52 9.25
N PRO A 270 8.59 11.59 9.58
CA PRO A 270 9.64 11.65 8.57
C PRO A 270 9.56 10.51 7.54
N ALA A 271 9.11 9.33 7.94
CA ALA A 271 8.94 8.18 7.06
C ALA A 271 7.80 8.39 6.03
N ALA A 272 6.69 9.02 6.44
CA ALA A 272 5.60 9.35 5.51
C ALA A 272 6.02 10.42 4.51
N VAL A 273 6.75 11.44 4.96
CA VAL A 273 7.30 12.49 4.09
C VAL A 273 8.28 11.90 3.07
N ALA A 274 9.23 11.07 3.51
CA ALA A 274 10.18 10.41 2.63
C ALA A 274 9.52 9.47 1.60
N GLU A 275 8.38 8.85 1.95
CA GLU A 275 7.59 8.08 0.99
C GLU A 275 6.98 8.98 -0.10
N LEU A 276 6.36 10.10 0.27
CA LEU A 276 5.79 11.05 -0.70
C LEU A 276 6.86 11.64 -1.61
N GLU A 277 8.04 11.98 -1.08
CA GLU A 277 9.17 12.45 -1.86
C GLU A 277 9.65 11.40 -2.87
N ARG A 278 9.82 10.15 -2.41
CA ARG A 278 10.23 9.05 -3.29
C ARG A 278 9.21 8.78 -4.39
N LEU A 279 7.92 8.80 -4.09
CA LEU A 279 6.87 8.62 -5.10
C LEU A 279 6.83 9.78 -6.10
N ALA A 280 7.06 11.01 -5.64
CA ALA A 280 7.15 12.18 -6.50
C ALA A 280 8.32 12.07 -7.49
N GLU A 281 9.49 11.60 -7.04
CA GLU A 281 10.64 11.32 -7.91
C GLU A 281 10.30 10.27 -8.98
N GLN A 282 9.67 9.17 -8.57
CA GLN A 282 9.28 8.08 -9.47
C GLN A 282 8.29 8.54 -10.54
N LEU A 283 7.31 9.38 -10.18
CA LEU A 283 6.37 9.97 -11.12
C LEU A 283 7.09 10.90 -12.12
N ARG A 284 8.03 11.73 -11.66
CA ARG A 284 8.81 12.62 -12.54
C ARG A 284 9.70 11.83 -13.49
N ALA A 285 10.43 10.82 -13.00
CA ALA A 285 11.29 9.97 -13.83
C ALA A 285 10.48 9.27 -14.93
N SER A 286 9.29 8.76 -14.58
CA SER A 286 8.38 8.13 -15.53
C SER A 286 7.82 9.10 -16.57
N ALA A 287 7.67 10.38 -16.21
CA ALA A 287 7.25 11.42 -17.14
C ALA A 287 8.40 11.97 -18.00
N GLY A 288 9.65 11.88 -17.52
CA GLY A 288 10.86 12.41 -18.18
C GLY A 288 11.59 11.40 -19.08
N ALA A 289 11.32 10.10 -18.97
CA ALA A 289 11.81 9.07 -19.91
C ALA A 289 11.14 9.15 -21.31
N ARG A 290 10.74 10.35 -21.72
CA ARG A 290 10.12 10.68 -23.01
C ARG A 290 11.13 11.30 -23.98
#